data_AF-A0A120GQQ7-F1
#
_entry.id   AF-A0A120GQQ7-F1
#
_cell.length_a   1.000
_cell.length_b   1.000
_cell.length_c   1.000
_cell.angle_alpha   90.00
_cell.angle_beta   90.00
_cell.angle_gamma   90.00
#
_symmetry.space_group_name_H-M   'P 1'
#
loop_
_entity.id
_entity.type
_entity.pdbx_description
1 polymer ?
#
loop_
_entity_poly.entity_id
_entity_poly.type
_entity_poly.pdbx_seq_one_letter_code
_entity_poly.pdbx_strand_id
1 'polypeptide(L)'
;MNFEMQIANMLADQIKGFIEFVQKHHQDKNNIFCLHIDKLYQLKLLVEEFKFQVWADELKRINRFTWDENYTHLLVDRFRKGYIIIEEYVGNNYDDLFIFTARLHTLNSLSLILCGEE
;
A
#
# COMPACT_ATOMS: atom_id res chain seq x y z
N MET A 1 -9.36 15.31 18.59
CA MET A 1 -8.53 14.70 17.54
C MET A 1 -9.34 13.55 16.99
N ASN A 2 -9.70 13.56 15.70
CA ASN A 2 -10.51 12.50 15.10
C ASN A 2 -9.60 11.30 14.80
N PHE A 3 -9.90 10.14 15.39
CA PHE A 3 -9.02 8.96 15.39
C PHE A 3 -8.99 8.31 14.00
N GLU A 4 -10.13 8.22 13.35
CA GLU A 4 -10.35 7.70 12.01
C GLU A 4 -9.56 8.50 10.97
N MET A 5 -9.60 9.83 11.09
CA MET A 5 -8.80 10.75 10.27
C MET A 5 -7.29 10.51 10.43
N GLN A 6 -6.82 10.19 11.64
CA GLN A 6 -5.41 9.86 11.86
C GLN A 6 -5.02 8.54 11.22
N ILE A 7 -5.87 7.52 11.34
CA ILE A 7 -5.65 6.23 10.70
C ILE A 7 -5.64 6.38 9.17
N ALA A 8 -6.56 7.14 8.60
CA ALA A 8 -6.59 7.41 7.15
C ALA A 8 -5.32 8.14 6.67
N ASN A 9 -4.88 9.15 7.43
CA ASN A 9 -3.61 9.84 7.14
C ASN A 9 -2.39 8.91 7.29
N MET A 10 -2.41 7.98 8.25
CA MET A 10 -1.37 6.99 8.45
C MET A 10 -1.36 5.96 7.33
N LEU A 11 -2.53 5.48 6.88
CA LEU A 11 -2.67 4.60 5.72
C LEU A 11 -2.08 5.28 4.48
N ALA A 12 -2.42 6.54 4.22
CA ALA A 12 -1.85 7.30 3.11
C ALA A 12 -0.31 7.36 3.17
N ASP A 13 0.27 7.64 4.35
CA ASP A 13 1.72 7.68 4.53
C ASP A 13 2.36 6.30 4.34
N GLN A 14 1.72 5.22 4.81
CA GLN A 14 2.22 3.86 4.63
C GLN A 14 2.13 3.39 3.17
N ILE A 15 1.06 3.75 2.44
CA ILE A 15 0.96 3.46 1.00
C ILE A 15 2.12 4.12 0.27
N LYS A 16 2.35 5.43 0.53
CA LYS A 16 3.47 6.16 -0.06
C LYS A 16 4.82 5.52 0.30
N GLY A 17 5.03 5.19 1.57
CA GLY A 17 6.24 4.51 2.02
C GLY A 17 6.44 3.13 1.38
N PHE A 18 5.36 2.41 1.07
CA PHE A 18 5.44 1.14 0.32
C PHE A 18 5.87 1.37 -1.13
N ILE A 19 5.30 2.36 -1.82
CA ILE A 19 5.69 2.73 -3.19
C ILE A 19 7.19 3.07 -3.24
N GLU A 20 7.64 3.95 -2.35
CA GLU A 20 9.05 4.35 -2.24
C GLU A 20 9.95 3.15 -1.95
N PHE A 21 9.50 2.23 -1.11
CA PHE A 21 10.23 1.01 -0.78
C PHE A 21 10.39 0.09 -1.99
N VAL A 22 9.32 -0.15 -2.75
CA VAL A 22 9.36 -0.94 -4.00
C VAL A 22 10.30 -0.29 -5.02
N GLN A 23 10.17 1.02 -5.22
CA GLN A 23 11.03 1.75 -6.15
C GLN A 23 12.50 1.69 -5.75
N LYS A 24 12.82 1.90 -4.46
CA LYS A 24 14.18 1.84 -3.94
C LYS A 24 14.82 0.48 -4.19
N HIS A 25 14.11 -0.60 -3.86
CA HIS A 25 14.61 -1.96 -4.07
C HIS A 25 14.77 -2.29 -5.56
N HIS A 26 13.90 -1.79 -6.43
CA HIS A 26 14.01 -1.99 -7.87
C HIS A 26 15.20 -1.24 -8.48
N GLN A 27 15.52 -0.05 -7.97
CA GLN A 27 16.63 0.77 -8.46
C GLN A 27 18.00 0.33 -7.93
N ASP A 28 18.02 -0.40 -6.81
CA ASP A 28 19.25 -0.88 -6.19
C ASP A 28 19.85 -2.04 -6.99
N LYS A 29 20.93 -1.74 -7.73
CA LYS A 29 21.69 -2.72 -8.53
C LYS A 29 22.37 -3.79 -7.69
N ASN A 30 22.52 -3.56 -6.38
CA ASN A 30 23.13 -4.49 -5.43
C ASN A 30 22.09 -5.10 -4.47
N ASN A 31 20.81 -5.14 -4.87
CA ASN A 31 19.75 -5.66 -4.03
C ASN A 31 19.94 -7.16 -3.75
N ILE A 32 20.49 -7.48 -2.58
CA ILE A 32 20.72 -8.86 -2.14
C ILE A 32 19.45 -9.56 -1.62
N PHE A 33 18.37 -8.82 -1.43
CA PHE A 33 17.13 -9.32 -0.82
C PHE A 33 16.12 -9.83 -1.86
N CYS A 34 16.25 -9.40 -3.12
CA CYS A 34 15.40 -9.85 -4.22
C CYS A 34 16.25 -10.51 -5.30
N LEU A 35 16.31 -11.84 -5.29
CA LEU A 35 17.13 -12.63 -6.19
C LEU A 35 16.65 -12.55 -7.65
N HIS A 36 15.34 -12.37 -7.85
CA HIS A 36 14.71 -12.27 -9.16
C HIS A 36 14.18 -10.87 -9.44
N ILE A 37 14.96 -10.07 -10.16
CA ILE A 37 14.62 -8.67 -10.49
C ILE A 37 13.32 -8.54 -11.30
N ASP A 38 12.99 -9.52 -12.13
CA ASP A 38 11.76 -9.53 -12.93
C ASP A 38 10.51 -9.54 -12.04
N LYS A 39 10.56 -10.26 -10.91
CA LYS A 39 9.45 -10.32 -9.95
C LYS A 39 9.26 -8.99 -9.23
N LEU A 40 10.37 -8.35 -8.89
CA LEU A 40 10.36 -7.02 -8.31
C LEU A 40 9.88 -5.95 -9.31
N TYR A 41 10.25 -6.08 -10.58
CA TYR A 41 9.74 -5.23 -11.64
C TYR A 41 8.23 -5.42 -11.84
N GLN A 42 7.74 -6.65 -11.82
CA GLN A 42 6.30 -6.93 -11.88
C GLN A 42 5.56 -6.35 -10.67
N LEU A 43 6.10 -6.46 -9.45
CA LEU A 43 5.53 -5.81 -8.27
C LEU A 43 5.44 -4.30 -8.45
N LYS A 44 6.49 -3.66 -8.98
CA LYS A 44 6.50 -2.24 -9.30
C LYS A 44 5.39 -1.89 -10.29
N LEU A 45 5.24 -2.66 -11.37
CA LEU A 45 4.20 -2.44 -12.38
C LEU A 45 2.80 -2.55 -11.77
N LEU A 46 2.54 -3.54 -10.91
CA LEU A 46 1.25 -3.70 -10.25
C LEU A 46 0.91 -2.49 -9.36
N VAL A 47 1.88 -1.99 -8.59
CA VAL A 47 1.71 -0.79 -7.75
C VAL A 47 1.32 0.43 -8.59
N GLU A 48 1.93 0.59 -9.77
CA GLU A 48 1.64 1.68 -10.71
C GLU A 48 0.28 1.49 -11.39
N GLU A 49 -0.03 0.27 -11.85
CA GLU A 49 -1.30 -0.10 -12.50
C GLU A 49 -2.50 0.14 -11.59
N PHE A 50 -2.40 -0.26 -10.32
CA PHE A 50 -3.43 -0.02 -9.32
C PHE A 50 -3.41 1.39 -8.72
N LYS A 51 -2.56 2.29 -9.23
CA LYS A 51 -2.54 3.73 -8.90
C LYS A 51 -2.40 4.01 -7.40
N PHE A 52 -1.56 3.27 -6.69
CA PHE A 52 -1.36 3.45 -5.24
C PHE A 52 -1.00 4.89 -4.86
N GLN A 53 -0.20 5.57 -5.70
CA GLN A 53 0.15 6.98 -5.48
C GLN A 53 -1.09 7.89 -5.44
N VAL A 54 -2.03 7.68 -6.37
CA VAL A 54 -3.28 8.46 -6.44
C VAL A 54 -4.11 8.23 -5.18
N TRP A 55 -4.20 6.99 -4.71
CA TRP A 55 -4.96 6.68 -3.49
C TRP A 55 -4.34 7.28 -2.24
N ALA A 56 -3.01 7.22 -2.10
CA ALA A 56 -2.30 7.85 -0.99
C ALA A 56 -2.53 9.37 -0.96
N ASP A 57 -2.31 10.03 -2.10
CA ASP A 57 -2.43 11.47 -2.20
C ASP A 57 -3.88 11.94 -1.95
N GLU A 58 -4.86 11.23 -2.50
CA GLU A 58 -6.27 11.57 -2.33
C GLU A 58 -6.73 11.33 -0.89
N LEU A 59 -6.38 10.20 -0.27
CA LEU A 59 -6.68 9.92 1.14
C LEU A 59 -6.10 11.00 2.05
N LYS A 60 -4.85 11.42 1.81
CA LYS A 60 -4.21 12.50 2.56
C LYS A 60 -4.91 13.84 2.35
N ARG A 61 -5.30 14.14 1.11
CA ARG A 61 -5.91 15.41 0.71
C ARG A 61 -7.27 15.62 1.39
N ILE A 62 -8.14 14.61 1.34
CA ILE A 62 -9.52 14.73 1.85
C ILE A 62 -9.54 14.74 3.38
N ASN A 63 -8.59 14.04 4.03
CA ASN A 63 -8.50 13.93 5.49
C ASN A 63 -7.48 14.89 6.11
N ARG A 64 -7.03 15.92 5.38
CA ARG A 64 -5.98 16.85 5.86
C ARG A 64 -6.46 17.72 7.02
N PHE A 65 -7.71 18.16 6.97
CA PHE A 65 -8.26 19.16 7.89
C PHE A 65 -9.52 18.67 8.61
N THR A 66 -10.33 17.86 7.93
CA THR A 66 -11.61 17.35 8.42
C THR A 66 -11.76 15.89 8.03
N TRP A 67 -12.56 15.14 8.80
CA TRP A 67 -12.91 13.77 8.47
C TRP A 67 -14.01 13.73 7.42
N ASP A 68 -13.77 13.04 6.30
CA ASP A 68 -14.78 12.74 5.28
C ASP A 68 -14.99 11.22 5.22
N GLU A 69 -15.94 10.75 6.02
CA GLU A 69 -16.21 9.32 6.24
C GLU A 69 -16.54 8.58 4.94
N ASN A 70 -17.61 9.02 4.26
CA ASN A 70 -18.12 8.36 3.06
C ASN A 70 -17.06 8.32 1.96
N TYR A 71 -16.34 9.42 1.74
CA TYR A 71 -15.35 9.45 0.69
C TYR A 71 -14.10 8.65 1.07
N THR A 72 -13.70 8.67 2.34
CA THR A 72 -12.57 7.86 2.82
C THR A 72 -12.85 6.37 2.63
N HIS A 73 -14.00 5.87 3.08
CA HIS A 73 -14.35 4.46 2.91
C HIS A 73 -14.38 4.04 1.44
N LEU A 74 -14.89 4.90 0.56
CA LEU A 74 -14.88 4.65 -0.89
C LEU A 74 -13.45 4.51 -1.43
N LEU A 75 -12.52 5.36 -1.01
CA LEU A 75 -11.12 5.31 -1.45
C LEU A 75 -10.39 4.08 -0.88
N VAL A 76 -10.64 3.73 0.39
CA VAL A 76 -10.08 2.54 1.01
C VAL A 76 -10.56 1.26 0.30
N ASP A 77 -11.85 1.14 -0.03
CA ASP A 77 -12.38 0.00 -0.80
C ASP A 77 -11.71 -0.12 -2.18
N ARG A 78 -11.51 1.00 -2.88
CA ARG A 78 -10.81 1.03 -4.17
C ARG A 78 -9.35 0.63 -4.05
N PHE A 79 -8.66 1.11 -3.03
CA PHE A 79 -7.28 0.71 -2.72
C PHE A 79 -7.18 -0.79 -2.44
N ARG A 80 -8.09 -1.32 -1.60
CA ARG A 80 -8.11 -2.74 -1.21
C ARG A 80 -8.21 -3.69 -2.39
N LYS A 81 -8.96 -3.32 -3.44
CA LYS A 81 -9.04 -4.11 -4.69
C LYS A 81 -7.69 -4.34 -5.35
N GLY A 82 -6.83 -3.31 -5.38
CA GLY A 82 -5.46 -3.45 -5.89
C GLY A 82 -4.52 -4.13 -4.89
N TYR A 83 -4.70 -3.84 -3.60
CA TYR A 83 -3.93 -4.46 -2.51
C TYR A 83 -4.03 -5.99 -2.53
N ILE A 84 -5.23 -6.55 -2.66
CA ILE A 84 -5.44 -8.01 -2.65
C ILE A 84 -4.63 -8.70 -3.75
N ILE A 85 -4.60 -8.12 -4.96
CA ILE A 85 -3.84 -8.67 -6.09
C ILE A 85 -2.32 -8.60 -5.82
N ILE A 86 -1.85 -7.50 -5.21
CA ILE A 86 -0.43 -7.36 -4.85
C ILE A 86 -0.05 -8.32 -3.72
N GLU A 87 -0.91 -8.48 -2.71
CA GLU A 87 -0.71 -9.41 -1.60
C GLU A 87 -0.62 -10.85 -2.10
N GLU A 88 -1.56 -11.26 -2.96
CA GLU A 88 -1.54 -12.58 -3.60
C GLU A 88 -0.26 -12.78 -4.44
N TYR A 89 0.12 -11.79 -5.23
CA TYR A 89 1.34 -11.84 -6.04
C TYR A 89 2.61 -12.02 -5.18
N VAL A 90 2.72 -11.25 -4.09
CA VAL A 90 3.85 -11.36 -3.16
C VAL A 90 3.83 -12.70 -2.43
N GLY A 91 2.66 -13.19 -2.02
CA GLY A 91 2.51 -14.50 -1.39
C GLY A 91 2.95 -15.65 -2.30
N ASN A 92 2.54 -15.62 -3.57
CA ASN A 92 2.94 -16.60 -4.59
C ASN A 92 4.44 -16.54 -4.94
N ASN A 93 5.12 -15.45 -4.58
CA ASN A 93 6.54 -15.24 -4.83
C ASN A 93 7.31 -14.95 -3.53
N TYR A 94 6.87 -15.57 -2.43
CA TYR A 94 7.36 -15.26 -1.08
C TYR A 94 8.87 -15.29 -0.96
N ASP A 95 9.54 -16.34 -1.47
CA ASP A 95 11.00 -16.50 -1.35
C ASP A 95 11.79 -15.30 -1.93
N ASP A 96 11.23 -14.62 -2.93
CA ASP A 96 11.86 -13.48 -3.60
C ASP A 96 11.40 -12.12 -3.08
N LEU A 97 10.18 -12.06 -2.53
CA LEU A 97 9.48 -10.82 -2.17
C LEU A 97 9.14 -10.75 -0.67
N PHE A 98 9.67 -11.64 0.17
CA PHE A 98 9.35 -11.70 1.60
C PHE A 98 9.55 -10.36 2.31
N ILE A 99 10.52 -9.55 1.88
CA ILE A 99 10.83 -8.25 2.49
C ILE A 99 9.67 -7.23 2.38
N PHE A 100 8.74 -7.44 1.44
CA PHE A 100 7.56 -6.58 1.26
C PHE A 100 6.39 -6.95 2.17
N THR A 101 6.38 -8.17 2.72
CA THR A 101 5.23 -8.74 3.46
C THR A 101 4.86 -7.95 4.71
N ALA A 102 5.84 -7.50 5.50
CA ALA A 102 5.59 -6.73 6.72
C ALA A 102 4.91 -5.37 6.43
N ARG A 103 5.25 -4.75 5.30
CA ARG A 103 4.60 -3.50 4.87
C ARG A 103 3.18 -3.76 4.36
N LEU A 104 2.98 -4.84 3.59
CA LEU A 104 1.64 -5.25 3.16
C LEU A 104 0.72 -5.53 4.36
N HIS A 105 1.22 -6.26 5.36
CA HIS A 105 0.48 -6.50 6.59
C HIS A 105 0.04 -5.19 7.27
N THR A 106 0.94 -4.21 7.39
CA THR A 106 0.61 -2.89 7.93
C THR A 106 -0.48 -2.19 7.12
N LEU A 107 -0.39 -2.22 5.78
CA LEU A 107 -1.41 -1.65 4.90
C LEU A 107 -2.77 -2.32 5.09
N ASN A 108 -2.81 -3.65 5.21
CA ASN A 108 -4.05 -4.38 5.43
C ASN A 108 -4.68 -4.03 6.78
N SER A 109 -3.89 -4.05 7.86
CA SER A 109 -4.39 -3.74 9.20
C SER A 109 -5.03 -2.35 9.25
N LEU A 110 -4.36 -1.33 8.70
CA LEU A 110 -4.90 0.03 8.66
C LEU A 110 -6.15 0.14 7.78
N SER A 111 -6.19 -0.60 6.67
CA SER A 111 -7.35 -0.61 5.77
C SER A 111 -8.56 -1.27 6.43
N LEU A 112 -8.37 -2.38 7.14
CA LEU A 112 -9.43 -3.11 7.83
C LEU A 112 -10.08 -2.30 8.96
N ILE A 113 -9.27 -1.59 9.76
CA ILE A 113 -9.76 -0.68 10.78
C ILE A 113 -10.70 0.38 10.18
N LEU A 114 -10.39 0.87 8.98
CA LEU A 114 -11.23 1.83 8.26
C LEU A 114 -12.42 1.18 7.54
N CYS A 115 -12.49 -0.14 7.39
CA CYS A 115 -13.64 -0.83 6.80
C CYS A 115 -14.66 -1.29 7.85
N GLY A 116 -14.32 -1.22 9.14
CA GLY A 116 -15.15 -1.79 10.21
C GLY A 116 -15.17 -3.32 10.22
N GLU A 117 -14.19 -3.95 9.56
CA GLU A 117 -13.97 -5.39 9.54
C GLU A 117 -12.84 -5.71 10.54
N GLU A 118 -13.20 -6.13 11.76
CA GLU A 118 -12.27 -6.77 12.72
C GLU A 118 -12.21 -8.29 12.50
#